data_AF-A0A0F5H0V5-F1
#
_entry.id   AF-A0A0F5H0V5-F1
#
_cell.length_a   1.000
_cell.length_b   1.000
_cell.length_c   1.000
_cell.angle_alpha   90.00
_cell.angle_beta   90.00
_cell.angle_gamma   90.00
#
_symmetry.space_group_name_H-M   'P 1'
#
loop_
_entity.id
_entity.type
_entity.pdbx_description
1 polymer ?
#
loop_
_entity_poly.entity_id
_entity_poly.type
_entity_poly.pdbx_seq_one_letter_code
_entity_poly.pdbx_strand_id
1 'polypeptide(L)'
;MKFKKILLSTPLISLISLSAFSCANYQNSQELEKYIDHKFDIATNISNNEKIQSDEIKEKLLDLVFKNDEVKKIEFLNSQKQDSIIEEKFKNALKIINPFLKQKENIIKEISKLNDDLKKYLFLQAKFQNEIMETNKLIQEKNNELKLIQGEFEKYAQEISLLISQNWYWFFNNLEKFNFSSYKYISSDLLKKVVDKEGNILADFQNIVTNSYINKVNSLEPAKDFSLTTNYLSSLVYGEESAELGDSAAYYLLVDKIVFRIIINKINSENSSLEIEPLIWYFENLKAPTISLKFISSIYHYAFIHSYSSGYKQFIDDMVVKQRYGEPSAILPIIKEKNEI
;
A
#
# COMPACT_ATOMS: atom_id res chain seq x y z
N MET A 1 9.85 -69.67 -30.22
CA MET A 1 9.95 -68.85 -31.45
C MET A 1 9.90 -67.36 -31.07
N LYS A 2 10.80 -66.56 -31.64
CA LYS A 2 11.17 -65.21 -31.21
C LYS A 2 10.13 -64.16 -31.63
N PHE A 3 9.64 -63.35 -30.70
CA PHE A 3 8.87 -62.13 -31.00
C PHE A 3 9.82 -61.03 -31.47
N LYS A 4 9.69 -60.59 -32.73
CA LYS A 4 10.39 -59.43 -33.29
C LYS A 4 9.65 -58.15 -32.89
N LYS A 5 10.38 -57.25 -32.24
CA LYS A 5 10.03 -55.84 -32.01
C LYS A 5 10.12 -55.08 -33.35
N ILE A 6 9.08 -54.35 -33.72
CA ILE A 6 9.14 -53.31 -34.75
C ILE A 6 9.17 -51.97 -34.01
N LEU A 7 10.33 -51.32 -34.07
CA LEU A 7 10.53 -49.93 -33.66
C LEU A 7 9.84 -49.01 -34.67
N LEU A 8 8.89 -48.19 -34.21
CA LEU A 8 8.47 -46.98 -34.93
C LEU A 8 9.43 -45.84 -34.57
N SER A 9 10.26 -45.46 -35.53
CA SER A 9 11.09 -44.25 -35.50
C SER A 9 10.26 -43.05 -35.96
N THR A 10 9.92 -42.14 -35.04
CA THR A 10 9.41 -40.80 -35.38
C THR A 10 10.59 -39.85 -35.63
N PRO A 11 10.62 -39.09 -36.73
CA PRO A 11 11.65 -38.09 -36.94
C PRO A 11 11.41 -36.87 -36.04
N LEU A 12 12.47 -36.45 -35.34
CA LEU A 12 12.59 -35.14 -34.71
C LEU A 12 12.46 -34.05 -35.79
N ILE A 13 11.36 -33.31 -35.79
CA ILE A 13 11.28 -32.02 -36.48
C ILE A 13 11.74 -30.97 -35.47
N SER A 14 13.00 -30.58 -35.58
CA SER A 14 13.59 -29.42 -34.91
C SER A 14 12.97 -28.14 -35.48
N LEU A 15 11.97 -27.58 -34.79
CA LEU A 15 11.53 -26.22 -34.99
C LEU A 15 12.59 -25.28 -34.41
N ILE A 16 13.52 -24.85 -35.27
CA ILE A 16 14.41 -23.73 -35.00
C ILE A 16 13.55 -22.46 -35.09
N SER A 17 13.13 -21.95 -33.95
CA SER A 17 12.53 -20.62 -33.83
C SER A 17 13.57 -19.58 -34.21
N LEU A 18 13.52 -19.11 -35.46
CA LEU A 18 14.20 -17.89 -35.89
C LEU A 18 13.58 -16.71 -35.13
N SER A 19 14.15 -16.36 -33.98
CA SER A 19 13.93 -15.07 -33.35
C SER A 19 14.55 -14.00 -34.25
N ALA A 20 13.74 -13.45 -35.14
CA ALA A 20 14.05 -12.21 -35.82
C ALA A 20 14.21 -11.12 -34.76
N PHE A 21 15.45 -10.75 -34.45
CA PHE A 21 15.75 -9.52 -33.75
C PHE A 21 15.28 -8.37 -34.63
N SER A 22 14.11 -7.82 -34.32
CA SER A 22 13.68 -6.53 -34.85
C SER A 22 14.55 -5.44 -34.24
N CYS A 23 15.74 -5.24 -34.81
CA CYS A 23 16.54 -4.05 -34.60
C CYS A 23 15.86 -2.88 -35.32
N ALA A 24 14.73 -2.41 -34.80
CA ALA A 24 14.21 -1.11 -35.18
C ALA A 24 15.11 -0.07 -34.52
N ASN A 25 15.95 0.60 -35.33
CA ASN A 25 16.78 1.68 -34.86
C ASN A 25 15.92 2.94 -34.69
N TYR A 26 15.43 3.18 -33.47
CA TYR A 26 14.60 4.34 -33.11
C TYR A 26 15.37 5.67 -32.97
N GLN A 27 16.66 5.69 -33.36
CA GLN A 27 17.50 6.89 -33.27
C GLN A 27 17.00 8.09 -34.09
N ASN A 28 16.04 7.89 -35.01
CA ASN A 28 15.49 8.95 -35.86
C ASN A 28 14.00 9.25 -35.64
N SER A 29 13.43 8.86 -34.48
CA SER A 29 12.02 9.11 -34.15
C SER A 29 11.63 10.60 -34.21
N GLN A 30 12.56 11.50 -33.90
CA GLN A 30 12.37 12.96 -33.99
C GLN A 30 12.24 13.47 -35.44
N GLU A 31 12.86 12.81 -36.42
CA GLU A 31 12.67 13.17 -37.83
C GLU A 31 11.33 12.68 -38.40
N LEU A 32 10.64 11.75 -37.73
CA LEU A 32 9.32 11.30 -38.15
C LEU A 32 8.21 12.21 -37.59
N GLU A 33 8.48 12.90 -36.47
CA GLU A 33 7.56 13.84 -35.81
C GLU A 33 7.13 14.97 -36.76
N LYS A 34 8.05 15.50 -37.58
CA LYS A 34 7.74 16.53 -38.61
C LYS A 34 6.74 16.08 -39.69
N TYR A 35 6.46 14.78 -39.81
CA TYR A 35 5.50 14.22 -40.78
C TYR A 35 4.19 13.76 -40.13
N ILE A 36 4.06 13.89 -38.81
CA ILE A 36 2.81 13.59 -38.08
C ILE A 36 1.94 14.86 -38.10
N ASP A 37 0.70 14.72 -38.59
CA ASP A 37 -0.26 15.84 -38.58
C ASP A 37 -0.84 16.03 -37.18
N HIS A 38 -0.21 16.91 -36.41
CA HIS A 38 -0.63 17.28 -35.06
C HIS A 38 -1.94 18.09 -35.01
N LYS A 39 -2.60 18.36 -36.15
CA LYS A 39 -3.88 19.08 -36.18
C LYS A 39 -5.01 18.36 -35.45
N PHE A 40 -4.89 17.05 -35.29
CA PHE A 40 -5.81 16.21 -34.50
C PHE A 40 -5.16 15.66 -33.24
N ASP A 41 -3.98 16.15 -32.87
CA ASP A 41 -3.43 15.84 -31.56
C ASP A 41 -4.39 16.42 -30.54
N ILE A 42 -5.01 15.52 -29.79
CA ILE A 42 -5.67 15.89 -28.55
C ILE A 42 -4.51 16.29 -27.63
N ALA A 43 -4.17 17.58 -27.61
CA ALA A 43 -3.34 18.15 -26.56
C ALA A 43 -4.06 17.86 -25.25
N THR A 44 -3.65 16.77 -24.61
CA THR A 44 -4.35 16.23 -23.46
C THR A 44 -4.21 17.20 -22.31
N ASN A 45 -5.28 17.95 -22.07
CA ASN A 45 -5.56 18.73 -20.87
C ASN A 45 -5.70 17.83 -19.60
N ILE A 46 -5.07 16.65 -19.58
CA ILE A 46 -5.16 15.63 -18.51
C ILE A 46 -4.72 16.23 -17.17
N SER A 47 -3.64 17.01 -17.14
CA SER A 47 -3.19 17.70 -15.92
C SER A 47 -4.25 18.66 -15.35
N ASN A 48 -5.07 19.28 -16.21
CA ASN A 48 -6.13 20.17 -15.74
C ASN A 48 -7.28 19.38 -15.11
N ASN A 49 -7.65 18.23 -15.67
CA ASN A 49 -8.73 17.41 -15.13
C ASN A 49 -8.39 16.81 -13.76
N GLU A 50 -7.18 16.27 -13.58
CA GLU A 50 -6.74 15.71 -12.29
C GLU A 50 -6.67 16.80 -11.21
N LYS A 51 -6.20 18.00 -11.56
CA LYS A 51 -6.20 19.14 -10.66
C LYS A 51 -7.63 19.57 -10.29
N ILE A 52 -8.52 19.73 -11.26
CA ILE A 52 -9.93 20.10 -11.02
C ILE A 52 -10.58 19.09 -10.09
N GLN A 53 -10.45 17.79 -10.39
CA GLN A 53 -10.99 16.72 -9.55
C GLN A 53 -10.40 16.75 -8.13
N SER A 54 -9.09 16.97 -8.02
CA SER A 54 -8.42 17.09 -6.74
C SER A 54 -8.95 18.28 -5.92
N ASP A 55 -9.17 19.42 -6.55
CA ASP A 55 -9.68 20.63 -5.90
C ASP A 55 -11.15 20.43 -5.48
N GLU A 56 -11.98 19.79 -6.32
CA GLU A 56 -13.36 19.41 -5.98
C GLU A 56 -13.43 18.48 -4.76
N ILE A 57 -12.52 17.50 -4.65
CA ILE A 57 -12.45 16.60 -3.50
C ILE A 57 -12.09 17.38 -2.23
N LYS A 58 -11.13 18.32 -2.30
CA LYS A 58 -10.72 19.13 -1.15
C LYS A 58 -11.84 20.05 -0.69
N GLU A 59 -12.54 20.72 -1.61
CA GLU A 59 -13.72 21.53 -1.28
C GLU A 59 -14.83 20.68 -0.67
N LYS A 60 -15.10 19.50 -1.22
CA LYS A 60 -16.06 18.57 -0.62
C LYS A 60 -15.70 18.18 0.81
N LEU A 61 -14.42 17.96 1.13
CA LEU A 61 -13.98 17.69 2.50
C LEU A 61 -14.15 18.92 3.40
N LEU A 62 -13.85 20.14 2.90
CA LEU A 62 -14.10 21.37 3.65
C LEU A 62 -15.60 21.52 3.96
N ASP A 63 -16.48 21.28 2.98
CA ASP A 63 -17.92 21.40 3.14
C ASP A 63 -18.48 20.34 4.11
N LEU A 64 -17.92 19.13 4.13
CA LEU A 64 -18.27 18.10 5.11
C LEU A 64 -17.90 18.49 6.54
N VAL A 65 -16.77 19.18 6.73
CA VAL A 65 -16.28 19.60 8.05
C VAL A 65 -16.98 20.88 8.52
N PHE A 66 -17.05 21.91 7.69
CA PHE A 66 -17.51 23.24 8.08
C PHE A 66 -18.97 23.52 7.72
N LYS A 67 -19.54 22.79 6.76
CA LYS A 67 -20.91 22.98 6.27
C LYS A 67 -21.17 24.43 5.86
N ASN A 68 -21.94 25.17 6.66
CA ASN A 68 -22.31 26.56 6.44
C ASN A 68 -21.51 27.54 7.32
N ASP A 69 -20.57 27.06 8.14
CA ASP A 69 -19.74 27.89 9.01
C ASP A 69 -18.51 28.42 8.24
N GLU A 70 -18.76 29.43 7.40
CA GLU A 70 -17.75 30.08 6.58
C GLU A 70 -16.64 30.73 7.42
N VAL A 71 -16.95 31.20 8.62
CA VAL A 71 -15.96 31.84 9.51
C VAL A 71 -14.93 30.79 9.95
N LYS A 72 -15.38 29.64 10.47
CA LYS A 72 -14.47 28.54 10.85
C LYS A 72 -13.71 27.98 9.66
N LYS A 73 -14.36 27.87 8.48
CA LYS A 73 -13.69 27.45 7.22
C LYS A 73 -12.52 28.38 6.89
N ILE A 74 -12.73 29.70 6.94
CA ILE A 74 -11.68 30.71 6.68
C ILE A 74 -10.58 30.68 7.75
N GLU A 75 -10.94 30.60 9.03
CA GLU A 75 -9.97 30.50 10.13
C GLU A 75 -9.08 29.26 9.99
N PHE A 76 -9.70 28.10 9.70
CA PHE A 76 -8.98 26.88 9.41
C PHE A 76 -8.05 27.07 8.21
N LEU A 77 -8.54 27.50 7.05
CA LEU A 77 -7.71 27.69 5.86
C LEU A 77 -6.54 28.65 6.11
N ASN A 78 -6.72 29.68 6.93
CA ASN A 78 -5.64 30.60 7.31
C ASN A 78 -4.60 29.92 8.21
N SER A 79 -5.02 29.04 9.14
CA SER A 79 -4.09 28.22 9.92
C SER A 79 -3.24 27.28 9.05
N GLN A 80 -3.81 26.78 7.95
CA GLN A 80 -3.13 25.88 7.01
C GLN A 80 -2.10 26.59 6.11
N LYS A 81 -2.05 27.93 6.11
CA LYS A 81 -1.03 28.71 5.38
C LYS A 81 0.31 28.83 6.12
N GLN A 82 0.39 28.36 7.37
CA GLN A 82 1.58 28.40 8.20
C GLN A 82 2.59 27.28 7.82
N ASP A 83 3.00 27.24 6.55
CA ASP A 83 3.78 26.14 5.95
C ASP A 83 5.02 25.76 6.78
N SER A 84 5.82 26.74 7.20
CA SER A 84 7.02 26.50 7.99
C SER A 84 6.75 25.87 9.35
N ILE A 85 5.68 26.31 10.03
CA ILE A 85 5.31 25.81 11.36
C ILE A 85 4.78 24.38 11.25
N ILE A 86 3.92 24.12 10.26
CA ILE A 86 3.36 22.77 10.04
C ILE A 86 4.48 21.80 9.63
N GLU A 87 5.34 22.20 8.67
CA GLU A 87 6.51 21.43 8.25
C GLU A 87 7.46 21.13 9.42
N GLU A 88 7.68 22.09 10.33
CA GLU A 88 8.49 21.87 11.54
C GLU A 88 7.87 20.83 12.47
N LYS A 89 6.54 20.81 12.65
CA LYS A 89 5.86 19.76 13.44
C LYS A 89 6.12 18.37 12.88
N PHE A 90 6.00 18.20 11.56
CA PHE A 90 6.30 16.92 10.91
C PHE A 90 7.78 16.54 11.02
N LYS A 91 8.71 17.50 10.90
CA LYS A 91 10.15 17.25 11.10
C LYS A 91 10.47 16.85 12.54
N ASN A 92 9.78 17.42 13.52
CA ASN A 92 9.98 17.03 14.91
C ASN A 92 9.48 15.62 15.18
N ALA A 93 8.34 15.22 14.61
CA ALA A 93 7.89 13.83 14.63
C ALA A 93 8.88 12.88 13.93
N LEU A 94 9.46 13.31 12.80
CA LEU A 94 10.49 12.55 12.09
C LEU A 94 11.73 12.28 12.95
N LYS A 95 12.21 13.26 13.72
CA LYS A 95 13.39 13.07 14.58
C LYS A 95 13.21 11.92 15.57
N ILE A 96 11.98 11.74 16.06
CA ILE A 96 11.66 10.68 17.03
C ILE A 96 11.67 9.31 16.34
N ILE A 97 11.18 9.21 15.11
CA ILE A 97 11.06 7.92 14.40
C ILE A 97 12.32 7.50 13.63
N ASN A 98 13.20 8.44 13.28
CA ASN A 98 14.40 8.18 12.48
C ASN A 98 15.29 7.04 13.02
N PRO A 99 15.53 6.90 14.35
CA PRO A 99 16.26 5.75 14.88
C PRO A 99 15.62 4.39 14.52
N PHE A 100 14.29 4.30 14.57
CA PHE A 100 13.54 3.09 14.24
C PHE A 100 13.55 2.79 12.74
N LEU A 101 13.50 3.82 11.90
CA LEU A 101 13.66 3.68 10.44
C LEU A 101 15.03 3.07 10.10
N LYS A 102 16.11 3.62 10.67
CA LYS A 102 17.47 3.09 10.48
C LYS A 102 17.62 1.66 10.98
N GLN A 103 17.03 1.36 12.15
CA GLN A 103 17.06 0.01 12.71
C GLN A 103 16.31 -0.99 11.80
N LYS A 104 15.11 -0.61 11.33
CA LYS A 104 14.32 -1.39 10.38
C LYS A 104 15.11 -1.68 9.10
N GLU A 105 15.71 -0.66 8.49
CA GLU A 105 16.50 -0.82 7.26
C GLU A 105 17.67 -1.80 7.45
N ASN A 106 18.37 -1.71 8.58
CA ASN A 106 19.49 -2.62 8.88
C ASN A 106 19.00 -4.06 9.02
N ILE A 107 17.90 -4.29 9.74
CA ILE A 107 17.32 -5.63 9.89
C ILE A 107 16.87 -6.19 8.54
N ILE A 108 16.22 -5.38 7.69
CA ILE A 108 15.82 -5.81 6.34
C ILE A 108 17.04 -6.20 5.50
N LYS A 109 18.12 -5.41 5.54
CA LYS A 109 19.38 -5.72 4.84
C LYS A 109 19.99 -7.03 5.35
N GLU A 110 19.98 -7.26 6.66
CA GLU A 110 20.46 -8.52 7.26
C GLU A 110 19.62 -9.72 6.82
N ILE A 111 18.28 -9.62 6.87
CA ILE A 111 17.36 -10.66 6.41
C ILE A 111 17.57 -10.96 4.92
N SER A 112 17.70 -9.93 4.08
CA SER A 112 17.96 -10.10 2.65
C SER A 112 19.26 -10.90 2.41
N LYS A 113 20.33 -10.57 3.14
CA LYS A 113 21.60 -11.28 3.05
C LYS A 113 21.47 -12.74 3.49
N LEU A 114 20.80 -12.99 4.61
CA LEU A 114 20.56 -14.34 5.12
C LEU A 114 19.73 -15.18 4.14
N ASN A 115 18.72 -14.59 3.50
CA ASN A 115 17.92 -15.25 2.47
C ASN A 115 18.76 -15.63 1.24
N ASP A 116 19.69 -14.76 0.83
CA ASP A 116 20.58 -15.07 -0.29
C ASP A 116 21.59 -16.18 0.05
N ASP A 117 22.06 -16.24 1.29
CA ASP A 117 22.91 -17.35 1.75
C ASP A 117 22.10 -18.66 1.86
N LEU A 118 20.87 -18.59 2.37
CA LEU A 118 19.95 -19.73 2.43
C LEU A 118 19.69 -20.33 1.04
N LYS A 119 19.47 -19.49 0.02
CA LYS A 119 19.32 -19.93 -1.38
C LYS A 119 20.53 -20.74 -1.86
N LYS A 120 21.76 -20.31 -1.51
CA LYS A 120 23.00 -21.03 -1.86
C LYS A 120 23.08 -22.37 -1.15
N TYR A 121 22.71 -22.44 0.14
CA TYR A 121 22.75 -23.68 0.90
C TYR A 121 21.71 -24.69 0.42
N LEU A 122 20.50 -24.23 0.08
CA LEU A 122 19.42 -25.08 -0.44
C LEU A 122 19.79 -25.77 -1.76
N PHE A 123 20.67 -25.16 -2.57
CA PHE A 123 21.17 -25.80 -3.79
C PHE A 123 21.90 -27.13 -3.53
N LEU A 124 22.57 -27.27 -2.37
CA LEU A 124 23.25 -28.49 -1.93
C LEU A 124 22.77 -28.89 -0.53
N GLN A 125 21.45 -29.01 -0.37
CA GLN A 125 20.80 -29.23 0.94
C GLN A 125 21.40 -30.38 1.75
N ALA A 126 21.77 -31.50 1.12
CA ALA A 126 22.35 -32.65 1.82
C ALA A 126 23.70 -32.33 2.49
N LYS A 127 24.45 -31.35 1.97
CA LYS A 127 25.75 -30.94 2.50
C LYS A 127 25.64 -29.87 3.59
N PHE A 128 24.62 -29.01 3.51
CA PHE A 128 24.52 -27.79 4.31
C PHE A 128 23.31 -27.78 5.27
N GLN A 129 22.94 -28.94 5.82
CA GLN A 129 21.75 -29.03 6.69
C GLN A 129 21.87 -28.16 7.94
N ASN A 130 23.06 -28.09 8.55
CA ASN A 130 23.30 -27.28 9.74
C ASN A 130 23.21 -25.79 9.42
N GLU A 131 23.84 -25.34 8.33
CA GLU A 131 23.82 -23.94 7.88
C GLU A 131 22.41 -23.50 7.49
N ILE A 132 21.62 -24.37 6.86
CA ILE A 132 20.19 -24.11 6.58
C ILE A 132 19.43 -23.90 7.89
N MET A 133 19.60 -24.79 8.87
CA MET A 133 18.92 -24.69 10.16
C MET A 133 19.32 -23.42 10.91
N GLU A 134 20.61 -23.11 10.99
CA GLU A 134 21.13 -21.92 11.66
C GLU A 134 20.67 -20.63 10.97
N THR A 135 20.72 -20.58 9.63
CA THR A 135 20.28 -19.43 8.85
C THR A 135 18.79 -19.16 9.04
N ASN A 136 17.95 -20.21 9.02
CA ASN A 136 16.52 -20.07 9.30
C ASN A 136 16.26 -19.55 10.71
N LYS A 137 17.02 -20.02 11.71
CA LYS A 137 16.92 -19.53 13.09
C LYS A 137 17.26 -18.04 13.17
N LEU A 138 18.35 -17.60 12.53
CA LEU A 138 18.75 -16.18 12.50
C LEU A 138 17.70 -15.32 11.78
N ILE A 139 17.14 -15.78 10.67
CA ILE A 139 16.04 -15.10 9.97
C ILE A 139 14.83 -14.95 10.91
N GLN A 140 14.48 -16.01 11.66
CA GLN A 140 13.38 -15.95 12.61
C GLN A 140 13.65 -14.96 13.75
N GLU A 141 14.87 -14.93 14.31
CA GLU A 141 15.28 -13.96 15.33
C GLU A 141 15.16 -12.52 14.79
N LYS A 142 15.63 -12.27 13.57
CA LYS A 142 15.55 -10.95 12.92
C LYS A 142 14.11 -10.54 12.59
N ASN A 143 13.27 -11.48 12.19
CA ASN A 143 11.84 -11.23 12.01
C ASN A 143 11.15 -10.87 13.33
N ASN A 144 11.57 -11.47 14.45
CA ASN A 144 11.07 -11.09 15.78
C ASN A 144 11.53 -9.68 16.17
N GLU A 145 12.78 -9.31 15.92
CA GLU A 145 13.28 -7.93 16.11
C GLU A 145 12.47 -6.93 15.27
N LEU A 146 12.21 -7.26 13.99
CA LEU A 146 11.41 -6.44 13.09
C LEU A 146 9.98 -6.25 13.63
N LYS A 147 9.36 -7.32 14.16
CA LYS A 147 8.01 -7.27 14.75
C LYS A 147 7.93 -6.34 15.96
N LEU A 148 8.98 -6.27 16.78
CA LEU A 148 9.04 -5.32 17.91
C LEU A 148 9.07 -3.88 17.41
N ILE A 149 9.89 -3.60 16.41
CA ILE A 149 9.98 -2.28 15.78
C ILE A 149 8.66 -1.89 15.12
N GLN A 150 7.96 -2.84 14.49
CA GLN A 150 6.62 -2.60 13.93
C GLN A 150 5.62 -2.11 14.97
N GLY A 151 5.69 -2.62 16.20
CA GLY A 151 4.85 -2.12 17.30
C GLY A 151 5.13 -0.67 17.67
N GLU A 152 6.39 -0.21 17.55
CA GLU A 152 6.72 1.20 17.72
C GLU A 152 6.19 2.05 16.55
N PHE A 153 6.30 1.56 15.30
CA PHE A 153 5.70 2.22 14.14
C PHE A 153 4.17 2.39 14.28
N GLU A 154 3.47 1.41 14.86
CA GLU A 154 2.02 1.53 15.11
C GLU A 154 1.68 2.69 16.06
N LYS A 155 2.48 2.90 17.11
CA LYS A 155 2.30 4.04 18.02
C LYS A 155 2.56 5.35 17.28
N TYR A 156 3.65 5.43 16.52
CA TYR A 156 3.96 6.62 15.72
C TYR A 156 2.91 6.90 14.64
N ALA A 157 2.33 5.88 14.04
CA ALA A 157 1.24 6.04 13.08
C ALA A 157 0.06 6.78 13.70
N GLN A 158 -0.27 6.52 14.98
CA GLN A 158 -1.32 7.26 15.68
C GLN A 158 -0.97 8.74 15.85
N GLU A 159 0.24 9.05 16.32
CA GLU A 159 0.72 10.43 16.50
C GLU A 159 0.75 11.20 15.18
N ILE A 160 1.28 10.58 14.13
CA ILE A 160 1.29 11.16 12.78
C ILE A 160 -0.13 11.33 12.26
N SER A 161 -1.03 10.38 12.46
CA SER A 161 -2.42 10.51 12.02
C SER A 161 -3.13 11.69 12.70
N LEU A 162 -2.86 11.95 13.98
CA LEU A 162 -3.37 13.11 14.69
C LEU A 162 -2.81 14.41 14.10
N LEU A 163 -1.50 14.45 13.84
CA LEU A 163 -0.86 15.60 13.23
C LEU A 163 -1.40 15.89 11.83
N ILE A 164 -1.60 14.84 11.02
CA ILE A 164 -2.22 14.96 9.70
C ILE A 164 -3.67 15.43 9.85
N SER A 165 -4.46 14.87 10.77
CA SER A 165 -5.85 15.28 11.00
C SER A 165 -5.99 16.76 11.33
N GLN A 166 -5.08 17.31 12.13
CA GLN A 166 -5.05 18.74 12.46
C GLN A 166 -4.63 19.63 11.28
N ASN A 167 -3.88 19.09 10.33
CA ASN A 167 -3.27 19.83 9.22
C ASN A 167 -3.61 19.20 7.87
N TRP A 168 -4.80 18.61 7.74
CA TRP A 168 -5.12 17.69 6.64
C TRP A 168 -5.12 18.38 5.29
N TYR A 169 -5.59 19.63 5.26
CA TYR A 169 -5.66 20.41 4.04
C TYR A 169 -4.26 20.80 3.57
N TRP A 170 -3.38 21.20 4.49
CA TRP A 170 -1.98 21.39 4.16
C TRP A 170 -1.32 20.09 3.70
N PHE A 171 -1.54 18.98 4.40
CA PHE A 171 -0.96 17.68 4.08
C PHE A 171 -1.34 17.21 2.66
N PHE A 172 -2.62 17.22 2.30
CA PHE A 172 -3.06 16.83 0.95
C PHE A 172 -2.67 17.82 -0.15
N ASN A 173 -2.26 19.05 0.20
CA ASN A 173 -1.66 19.99 -0.75
C ASN A 173 -0.15 19.83 -0.90
N ASN A 174 0.49 19.01 -0.08
CA ASN A 174 1.95 18.87 0.02
C ASN A 174 2.38 17.40 0.11
N LEU A 175 1.69 16.47 -0.56
CA LEU A 175 1.98 15.04 -0.50
C LEU A 175 3.34 14.67 -1.09
N GLU A 176 3.82 15.41 -2.08
CA GLU A 176 5.14 15.32 -2.69
C GLU A 176 6.27 15.63 -1.70
N LYS A 177 5.99 16.38 -0.63
CA LYS A 177 6.94 16.61 0.48
C LYS A 177 7.16 15.36 1.35
N PHE A 178 6.45 14.27 1.12
CA PHE A 178 6.54 13.06 1.94
C PHE A 178 7.12 11.87 1.17
N ASN A 179 7.97 11.12 1.86
CA ASN A 179 8.25 9.72 1.60
C ASN A 179 7.23 8.87 2.38
N PHE A 180 6.86 7.72 1.86
CA PHE A 180 5.94 6.79 2.52
C PHE A 180 6.68 5.50 2.78
N SER A 181 6.82 5.14 4.06
CA SER A 181 7.51 3.92 4.47
C SER A 181 6.51 2.89 4.98
N SER A 182 6.57 1.69 4.40
CA SER A 182 5.71 0.57 4.79
C SER A 182 6.20 -0.03 6.09
N TYR A 183 5.36 -0.19 7.10
CA TYR A 183 5.77 -0.82 8.36
C TYR A 183 5.20 -2.22 8.55
N LYS A 184 4.04 -2.57 8.00
CA LYS A 184 3.49 -3.94 8.06
C LYS A 184 2.55 -4.24 6.91
N TYR A 185 2.28 -5.52 6.65
CA TYR A 185 1.17 -5.90 5.78
C TYR A 185 -0.17 -5.82 6.52
N ILE A 186 -1.21 -5.34 5.83
CA ILE A 186 -2.58 -5.27 6.36
C ILE A 186 -3.09 -6.67 6.72
N SER A 187 -2.72 -7.68 5.91
CA SER A 187 -3.03 -9.09 6.13
C SER A 187 -2.56 -9.59 7.49
N SER A 188 -1.45 -9.06 8.01
CA SER A 188 -0.93 -9.45 9.32
C SER A 188 -1.88 -9.10 10.47
N ASP A 189 -2.62 -8.00 10.38
CA ASP A 189 -3.61 -7.65 11.42
C ASP A 189 -4.88 -8.49 11.31
N LEU A 190 -5.32 -8.75 10.08
CA LEU A 190 -6.47 -9.62 9.84
C LEU A 190 -6.21 -11.04 10.36
N LEU A 191 -5.03 -11.59 10.10
CA LEU A 191 -4.66 -12.94 10.54
C LEU A 191 -4.64 -13.08 12.07
N LYS A 192 -4.24 -12.05 12.82
CA LYS A 192 -4.26 -12.06 14.30
C LYS A 192 -5.65 -12.30 14.89
N LYS A 193 -6.72 -11.95 14.17
CA LYS A 193 -8.11 -12.09 14.65
C LYS A 193 -8.73 -13.46 14.36
N VAL A 194 -8.09 -14.28 13.51
CA VAL A 194 -8.66 -15.55 13.02
C VAL A 194 -7.79 -16.76 13.33
N VAL A 195 -6.75 -16.54 14.13
CA VAL A 195 -5.83 -17.55 14.64
C VAL A 195 -5.87 -17.51 16.16
N ASP A 196 -5.96 -18.67 16.81
CA ASP A 196 -5.92 -18.79 18.27
C ASP A 196 -4.51 -18.57 18.85
N LYS A 197 -4.35 -18.71 20.16
CA LYS A 197 -3.05 -18.50 20.83
C LYS A 197 -2.03 -19.58 20.46
N GLU A 198 -2.52 -20.74 20.08
CA GLU A 198 -1.77 -21.93 19.69
C GLU A 198 -1.38 -21.91 18.20
N GLY A 199 -1.90 -20.95 17.42
CA GLY A 199 -1.61 -20.83 15.99
C GLY A 199 -2.61 -21.55 15.08
N ASN A 200 -3.71 -22.09 15.61
CA ASN A 200 -4.73 -22.77 14.81
C ASN A 200 -5.76 -21.78 14.25
N ILE A 201 -6.21 -22.07 13.03
CA ILE A 201 -7.22 -21.27 12.33
C ILE A 201 -8.59 -21.57 12.93
N LEU A 202 -9.32 -20.51 13.33
CA LEU A 202 -10.67 -20.61 13.86
C LEU A 202 -11.62 -21.28 12.85
N ALA A 203 -12.56 -22.09 13.35
CA ALA A 203 -13.42 -22.96 12.54
C ALA A 203 -14.11 -22.23 11.37
N ASP A 204 -14.64 -21.04 11.61
CA ASP A 204 -15.37 -20.24 10.61
C ASP A 204 -14.49 -19.73 9.46
N PHE A 205 -13.16 -19.83 9.58
CA PHE A 205 -12.19 -19.30 8.62
C PHE A 205 -11.36 -20.38 7.93
N GLN A 206 -11.49 -21.66 8.31
CA GLN A 206 -10.64 -22.75 7.79
C GLN A 206 -10.76 -22.95 6.27
N ASN A 207 -11.87 -22.57 5.66
CA ASN A 207 -12.10 -22.64 4.21
C ASN A 207 -11.56 -21.44 3.43
N ILE A 208 -11.09 -20.39 4.13
CA ILE A 208 -10.70 -19.10 3.54
C ILE A 208 -9.22 -18.84 3.81
N VAL A 209 -8.82 -19.00 5.07
CA VAL A 209 -7.43 -18.83 5.52
C VAL A 209 -6.79 -20.21 5.57
N THR A 210 -5.63 -20.34 4.94
CA THR A 210 -4.85 -21.57 4.95
C THR A 210 -3.48 -21.34 5.58
N ASN A 211 -2.85 -22.39 6.11
CA ASN A 211 -1.47 -22.32 6.58
C ASN A 211 -0.51 -21.86 5.46
N SER A 212 -0.79 -22.23 4.21
CA SER A 212 -0.02 -21.75 3.06
C SER A 212 -0.12 -20.24 2.90
N TYR A 213 -1.31 -19.66 3.06
CA TYR A 213 -1.51 -18.21 3.01
C TYR A 213 -0.83 -17.49 4.18
N ILE A 214 -0.95 -18.03 5.41
CA ILE A 214 -0.27 -17.48 6.60
C ILE A 214 1.25 -17.48 6.38
N ASN A 215 1.81 -18.59 5.91
CA ASN A 215 3.23 -18.69 5.63
C ASN A 215 3.67 -17.71 4.53
N LYS A 216 2.86 -17.57 3.46
CA LYS A 216 3.09 -16.56 2.42
C LYS A 216 3.19 -15.17 3.03
N VAL A 217 2.18 -14.72 3.79
CA VAL A 217 2.14 -13.38 4.42
C VAL A 217 3.33 -13.16 5.35
N ASN A 218 3.66 -14.15 6.19
CA ASN A 218 4.81 -14.07 7.11
C ASN A 218 6.16 -14.05 6.39
N SER A 219 6.22 -14.51 5.14
CA SER A 219 7.43 -14.52 4.32
C SER A 219 7.56 -13.34 3.36
N LEU A 220 6.56 -12.44 3.32
CA LEU A 220 6.61 -11.29 2.43
C LEU A 220 7.72 -10.34 2.85
N GLU A 221 8.55 -9.94 1.88
CA GLU A 221 9.47 -8.82 2.06
C GLU A 221 8.66 -7.54 2.31
N PRO A 222 9.12 -6.63 3.19
CA PRO A 222 8.45 -5.35 3.39
C PRO A 222 8.29 -4.59 2.07
N ALA A 223 7.15 -3.94 1.88
CA ALA A 223 6.93 -3.12 0.69
C ALA A 223 7.95 -1.98 0.63
N LYS A 224 8.37 -1.62 -0.58
CA LYS A 224 9.36 -0.56 -0.79
C LYS A 224 8.82 0.80 -0.40
N ASP A 225 9.71 1.61 0.16
CA ASP A 225 9.45 3.02 0.39
C ASP A 225 9.28 3.74 -0.95
N PHE A 226 8.38 4.72 -1.00
CA PHE A 226 8.08 5.44 -2.23
C PHE A 226 7.74 6.90 -1.96
N SER A 227 7.77 7.68 -3.04
CA SER A 227 7.40 9.09 -3.07
C SER A 227 6.28 9.28 -4.08
N LEU A 228 5.35 10.18 -3.75
CA LEU A 228 4.40 10.67 -4.75
C LEU A 228 5.07 11.74 -5.60
N THR A 229 4.73 11.74 -6.89
CA THR A 229 5.18 12.77 -7.85
C THR A 229 4.18 13.92 -7.99
N THR A 230 2.97 13.76 -7.45
CA THR A 230 1.89 14.74 -7.50
C THR A 230 1.11 14.77 -6.18
N ASN A 231 0.31 15.82 -6.02
CA ASN A 231 -0.59 16.01 -4.87
C ASN A 231 -2.06 15.86 -5.27
N TYR A 232 -2.33 15.21 -6.41
CA TYR A 232 -3.68 15.12 -6.95
C TYR A 232 -4.45 13.98 -6.30
N LEU A 233 -5.63 14.32 -5.78
CA LEU A 233 -6.56 13.37 -5.20
C LEU A 233 -7.40 12.73 -6.30
N SER A 234 -7.46 11.40 -6.34
CA SER A 234 -8.03 10.66 -7.47
C SER A 234 -9.51 10.31 -7.28
N SER A 235 -9.97 10.02 -6.06
CA SER A 235 -11.40 9.79 -5.79
C SER A 235 -11.72 9.82 -4.30
N LEU A 236 -12.96 10.19 -3.96
CA LEU A 236 -13.50 10.17 -2.59
C LEU A 236 -14.86 9.47 -2.57
N VAL A 237 -15.01 8.45 -1.73
CA VAL A 237 -16.22 7.62 -1.65
C VAL A 237 -16.71 7.55 -0.20
N TYR A 238 -18.03 7.63 0.00
CA TYR A 238 -18.67 7.40 1.30
C TYR A 238 -18.58 5.92 1.67
N GLY A 239 -18.15 5.64 2.90
CA GLY A 239 -17.95 4.28 3.40
C GLY A 239 -19.25 3.60 3.81
N GLU A 240 -19.40 2.33 3.47
CA GLU A 240 -20.54 1.47 3.83
C GLU A 240 -20.70 1.35 5.35
N GLU A 241 -19.60 1.36 6.10
CA GLU A 241 -19.65 1.27 7.55
C GLU A 241 -20.22 2.52 8.24
N SER A 242 -20.36 3.64 7.51
CA SER A 242 -20.84 4.90 8.08
C SER A 242 -22.23 4.77 8.68
N ALA A 243 -23.06 3.84 8.19
CA ALA A 243 -24.38 3.56 8.76
C ALA A 243 -24.33 3.08 10.23
N GLU A 244 -23.17 2.60 10.69
CA GLU A 244 -22.95 2.07 12.04
C GLU A 244 -22.12 3.02 12.93
N LEU A 245 -21.65 4.16 12.39
CA LEU A 245 -20.79 5.10 13.11
C LEU A 245 -21.56 6.19 13.88
N GLY A 246 -22.90 6.17 13.86
CA GLY A 246 -23.73 7.12 14.60
C GLY A 246 -23.60 8.55 14.08
N ASP A 247 -23.08 9.46 14.91
CA ASP A 247 -22.85 10.87 14.53
C ASP A 247 -21.50 11.10 13.83
N SER A 248 -20.96 10.06 13.20
CA SER A 248 -19.75 10.12 12.40
C SER A 248 -19.99 9.46 11.04
N ALA A 249 -19.18 9.82 10.05
CA ALA A 249 -19.21 9.20 8.73
C ALA A 249 -17.80 8.86 8.26
N ALA A 250 -17.63 7.70 7.66
CA ALA A 250 -16.37 7.28 7.04
C ALA A 250 -16.36 7.65 5.56
N TYR A 251 -15.19 8.07 5.10
CA TYR A 251 -14.87 8.31 3.70
C TYR A 251 -13.55 7.65 3.35
N TYR A 252 -13.46 7.14 2.13
CA TYR A 252 -12.24 6.58 1.58
C TYR A 252 -11.73 7.51 0.50
N LEU A 253 -10.44 7.86 0.58
CA LEU A 253 -9.77 8.75 -0.34
C LEU A 253 -8.65 8.00 -1.05
N LEU A 254 -8.67 8.00 -2.38
CA LEU A 254 -7.62 7.43 -3.22
C LEU A 254 -6.64 8.52 -3.67
N VAL A 255 -5.35 8.23 -3.52
CA VAL A 255 -4.25 8.99 -4.11
C VAL A 255 -3.28 8.00 -4.74
N ASP A 256 -3.22 7.95 -6.07
CA ASP A 256 -2.43 6.93 -6.80
C ASP A 256 -2.73 5.50 -6.29
N LYS A 257 -1.79 4.87 -5.59
CA LYS A 257 -1.92 3.52 -5.00
C LYS A 257 -2.18 3.53 -3.49
N ILE A 258 -2.50 4.68 -2.92
CA ILE A 258 -2.73 4.90 -1.49
C ILE A 258 -4.21 5.10 -1.22
N VAL A 259 -4.73 4.40 -0.22
CA VAL A 259 -6.08 4.62 0.30
C VAL A 259 -6.02 5.11 1.73
N PHE A 260 -6.53 6.33 1.95
CA PHE A 260 -6.76 6.89 3.27
C PHE A 260 -8.19 6.60 3.69
N ARG A 261 -8.37 6.21 4.96
CA ARG A 261 -9.67 6.18 5.61
C ARG A 261 -9.81 7.43 6.47
N ILE A 262 -10.85 8.20 6.22
CA ILE A 262 -11.15 9.50 6.83
C ILE A 262 -12.45 9.36 7.61
N ILE A 263 -12.47 9.82 8.85
CA ILE A 263 -13.69 9.93 9.66
C ILE A 263 -14.04 11.41 9.81
N ILE A 264 -15.26 11.76 9.43
CA ILE A 264 -15.83 13.05 9.80
C ILE A 264 -16.64 12.82 11.06
N ASN A 265 -16.16 13.35 12.18
CA ASN A 265 -16.79 13.22 13.48
C ASN A 265 -17.80 14.34 13.70
N LYS A 266 -18.88 14.05 14.45
CA LYS A 266 -19.92 15.02 14.83
C LYS A 266 -20.59 15.66 13.62
N ILE A 267 -21.01 14.83 12.65
CA ILE A 267 -21.59 15.27 11.37
C ILE A 267 -22.88 16.07 11.54
N ASN A 268 -23.54 16.04 12.70
CA ASN A 268 -24.72 16.87 12.98
C ASN A 268 -24.41 18.11 13.85
N SER A 269 -23.15 18.36 14.20
CA SER A 269 -22.70 19.50 15.01
C SER A 269 -22.02 20.60 14.19
N GLU A 270 -21.93 21.80 14.75
CA GLU A 270 -21.08 22.90 14.27
C GLU A 270 -19.59 22.69 14.59
N ASN A 271 -19.27 21.70 15.42
CA ASN A 271 -17.92 21.34 15.82
C ASN A 271 -17.49 20.01 15.19
N SER A 272 -17.88 19.80 13.93
CA SER A 272 -17.44 18.67 13.12
C SER A 272 -15.93 18.74 12.89
N SER A 273 -15.28 17.59 12.79
CA SER A 273 -13.83 17.49 12.63
C SER A 273 -13.45 16.33 11.74
N LEU A 274 -12.39 16.51 10.95
CA LEU A 274 -11.80 15.45 10.14
C LEU A 274 -10.70 14.72 10.91
N GLU A 275 -10.79 13.40 10.93
CA GLU A 275 -9.78 12.50 11.46
C GLU A 275 -9.31 11.56 10.34
N ILE A 276 -8.00 11.38 10.21
CA ILE A 276 -7.40 10.39 9.33
C ILE A 276 -6.99 9.22 10.19
N GLU A 277 -7.44 8.03 9.82
CA GLU A 277 -7.07 6.80 10.53
C GLU A 277 -5.58 6.48 10.31
N PRO A 278 -4.87 5.97 11.33
CA PRO A 278 -3.44 5.64 11.24
C PRO A 278 -3.14 4.50 10.26
N LEU A 279 -4.13 3.67 9.94
CA LEU A 279 -3.97 2.55 9.02
C LEU A 279 -4.21 2.98 7.56
N ILE A 280 -3.20 3.63 6.97
CA ILE A 280 -3.20 4.05 5.55
C ILE A 280 -2.76 2.86 4.69
N TRP A 281 -3.55 2.48 3.69
CA TRP A 281 -3.29 1.30 2.85
C TRP A 281 -2.51 1.69 1.60
N TYR A 282 -1.50 0.90 1.25
CA TYR A 282 -0.70 1.06 0.04
C TYR A 282 -0.62 -0.25 -0.74
N PHE A 283 -0.82 -0.15 -2.06
CA PHE A 283 -0.85 -1.31 -2.96
C PHE A 283 0.36 -1.32 -3.91
N GLU A 284 1.57 -1.60 -3.38
CA GLU A 284 2.82 -1.63 -4.17
C GLU A 284 2.69 -2.45 -5.46
N ASN A 285 2.12 -3.66 -5.31
CA ASN A 285 2.02 -4.67 -6.36
C ASN A 285 0.69 -4.59 -7.15
N LEU A 286 0.02 -3.44 -7.15
CA LEU A 286 -1.21 -3.21 -7.91
C LEU A 286 -0.99 -3.48 -9.41
N LYS A 287 -1.73 -4.44 -9.95
CA LYS A 287 -1.78 -4.75 -11.40
C LYS A 287 -3.12 -4.38 -12.04
N ALA A 288 -4.13 -4.07 -11.22
CA ALA A 288 -5.40 -3.54 -11.70
C ALA A 288 -5.22 -2.10 -12.21
N PRO A 289 -6.05 -1.66 -13.16
CA PRO A 289 -5.99 -0.27 -13.65
C PRO A 289 -6.43 0.74 -12.60
N THR A 290 -7.32 0.37 -11.67
CA THR A 290 -7.85 1.25 -10.63
C THR A 290 -8.13 0.49 -9.35
N ILE A 291 -8.25 1.22 -8.23
CA ILE A 291 -8.70 0.69 -6.94
C ILE A 291 -10.16 1.10 -6.72
N SER A 292 -11.05 0.12 -6.57
CA SER A 292 -12.44 0.34 -6.16
C SER A 292 -12.54 0.65 -4.67
N LEU A 293 -12.75 1.93 -4.32
CA LEU A 293 -12.89 2.36 -2.93
C LEU A 293 -14.13 1.80 -2.23
N LYS A 294 -15.24 1.58 -2.94
CA LYS A 294 -16.43 0.90 -2.37
C LYS A 294 -16.08 -0.51 -1.92
N PHE A 295 -15.26 -1.21 -2.70
CA PHE A 295 -14.85 -2.56 -2.36
C PHE A 295 -13.90 -2.56 -1.14
N ILE A 296 -12.98 -1.60 -1.05
CA ILE A 296 -12.14 -1.42 0.15
C ILE A 296 -12.99 -1.13 1.38
N SER A 297 -14.01 -0.27 1.26
CA SER A 297 -14.94 0.03 2.37
C SER A 297 -15.72 -1.20 2.82
N SER A 298 -16.31 -1.98 1.90
CA SER A 298 -16.97 -3.27 2.20
C SER A 298 -16.03 -4.21 2.97
N ILE A 299 -14.78 -4.35 2.50
CA ILE A 299 -13.79 -5.19 3.16
C ILE A 299 -13.48 -4.67 4.57
N TYR A 300 -13.29 -3.36 4.74
CA TYR A 300 -13.04 -2.77 6.05
C TYR A 300 -14.21 -3.03 7.00
N HIS A 301 -15.44 -2.77 6.54
CA HIS A 301 -16.66 -3.01 7.31
C HIS A 301 -16.78 -4.47 7.75
N TYR A 302 -16.75 -5.40 6.80
CA TYR A 302 -17.02 -6.81 7.12
C TYR A 302 -15.82 -7.52 7.75
N ALA A 303 -14.59 -7.26 7.32
CA ALA A 303 -13.41 -7.95 7.84
C ALA A 303 -12.82 -7.27 9.09
N PHE A 304 -12.73 -5.93 9.11
CA PHE A 304 -12.05 -5.23 10.21
C PHE A 304 -12.99 -4.94 11.37
N ILE A 305 -14.21 -4.47 11.10
CA ILE A 305 -15.18 -4.13 12.16
C ILE A 305 -15.85 -5.41 12.67
N HIS A 306 -16.45 -6.19 11.77
CA HIS A 306 -17.27 -7.34 12.16
C HIS A 306 -16.53 -8.68 12.25
N SER A 307 -15.33 -8.77 11.66
CA SER A 307 -14.58 -10.03 11.56
C SER A 307 -15.40 -11.16 10.91
N TYR A 308 -16.24 -10.84 9.92
CA TYR A 308 -17.01 -11.85 9.20
C TYR A 308 -16.14 -12.58 8.17
N SER A 309 -16.31 -13.90 8.09
CA SER A 309 -15.60 -14.76 7.14
C SER A 309 -15.78 -14.31 5.68
N SER A 310 -16.95 -13.77 5.33
CA SER A 310 -17.21 -13.16 4.01
C SER A 310 -16.28 -11.98 3.71
N GLY A 311 -16.01 -11.11 4.68
CA GLY A 311 -15.06 -10.00 4.55
C GLY A 311 -13.63 -10.47 4.34
N TYR A 312 -13.22 -11.54 5.04
CA TYR A 312 -11.91 -12.17 4.84
C TYR A 312 -11.77 -12.78 3.46
N LYS A 313 -12.81 -13.45 2.97
CA LYS A 313 -12.83 -13.97 1.60
C LYS A 313 -12.74 -12.83 0.57
N GLN A 314 -13.48 -11.73 0.79
CA GLN A 314 -13.39 -10.55 -0.07
C GLN A 314 -11.96 -9.97 -0.09
N PHE A 315 -11.30 -9.91 1.06
CA PHE A 315 -9.92 -9.45 1.15
C PHE A 315 -8.95 -10.40 0.41
N ILE A 316 -8.94 -11.69 0.77
CA ILE A 316 -7.92 -12.64 0.32
C ILE A 316 -8.16 -13.07 -1.13
N ASP A 317 -9.34 -13.60 -1.43
CA ASP A 317 -9.60 -14.19 -2.73
C ASP A 317 -9.94 -13.12 -3.76
N ASP A 318 -10.83 -12.21 -3.37
CA ASP A 318 -11.43 -11.31 -4.34
C ASP A 318 -10.49 -10.11 -4.59
N MET A 319 -9.99 -9.43 -3.55
CA MET A 319 -9.11 -8.25 -3.71
C MET A 319 -7.66 -8.61 -4.06
N VAL A 320 -6.98 -9.38 -3.21
CA VAL A 320 -5.56 -9.68 -3.41
C VAL A 320 -5.34 -10.49 -4.69
N VAL A 321 -6.13 -11.55 -4.90
CA VAL A 321 -5.92 -12.50 -5.99
C VAL A 321 -6.70 -12.13 -7.26
N LYS A 322 -8.04 -12.14 -7.23
CA LYS A 322 -8.85 -12.00 -8.46
C LYS A 322 -8.79 -10.60 -9.06
N GLN A 323 -8.89 -9.56 -8.23
CA GLN A 323 -8.72 -8.18 -8.67
C GLN A 323 -7.25 -7.80 -8.86
N ARG A 324 -6.30 -8.66 -8.45
CA ARG A 324 -4.85 -8.47 -8.65
C ARG A 324 -4.35 -7.16 -8.01
N TYR A 325 -4.89 -6.79 -6.86
CA TYR A 325 -4.38 -5.64 -6.10
C TYR A 325 -3.05 -5.96 -5.42
N GLY A 326 -2.76 -7.24 -5.18
CA GLY A 326 -1.65 -7.65 -4.34
C GLY A 326 -1.96 -7.42 -2.86
N GLU A 327 -1.00 -7.78 -2.01
CA GLU A 327 -1.12 -7.62 -0.55
C GLU A 327 -0.89 -6.14 -0.20
N PRO A 328 -1.88 -5.45 0.40
CA PRO A 328 -1.65 -4.08 0.82
C PRO A 328 -0.78 -4.00 2.07
N SER A 329 0.03 -2.96 2.14
CA SER A 329 0.79 -2.61 3.34
C SER A 329 0.23 -1.37 4.03
N ALA A 330 0.45 -1.29 5.33
CA ALA A 330 0.27 -0.09 6.11
C ALA A 330 1.51 0.79 5.95
N ILE A 331 1.30 2.06 5.60
CA ILE A 331 2.37 3.02 5.38
C ILE A 331 2.33 4.17 6.37
N LEU A 332 3.50 4.77 6.59
CA LEU A 332 3.67 5.97 7.38
C LEU A 332 4.20 7.12 6.49
N PRO A 333 3.52 8.28 6.46
CA PRO A 333 4.04 9.49 5.83
C PRO A 333 5.22 10.06 6.64
N ILE A 334 6.34 10.28 5.97
CA ILE A 334 7.61 10.76 6.52
C ILE A 334 8.03 11.97 5.70
N ILE A 335 8.13 13.14 6.34
CA ILE A 335 8.51 14.34 5.61
C ILE A 335 9.95 14.24 5.10
N LYS A 336 10.19 14.66 3.85
CA LYS A 336 11.53 14.65 3.25
C LYS A 336 12.43 15.67 3.94
N GLU A 337 13.68 15.31 4.18
CA GLU A 337 14.69 16.30 4.52
C GLU A 337 15.06 17.10 3.26
N LYS A 338 15.37 18.39 3.39
CA LYS A 338 15.64 19.32 2.25
C LYS A 338 16.78 18.88 1.31
N ASN A 339 17.50 17.81 1.64
CA ASN A 339 18.63 17.28 0.87
C ASN A 339 18.24 16.10 -0.04
N GLU A 340 16.96 15.70 -0.09
CA GLU A 340 16.45 14.63 -0.96
C GLU A 340 15.56 15.20 -2.08
N ILE A 341 16.18 15.88 -3.07
CA ILE A 341 15.54 16.22 -4.36
C ILE A 341 16.43 15.73 -5.49
#